data_AF-A0A952B2M4-F1
#
_entry.id   AF-A0A952B2M4-F1
#
_cell.length_a   1.000
_cell.length_b   1.000
_cell.length_c   1.000
_cell.angle_alpha   90.00
_cell.angle_beta   90.00
_cell.angle_gamma   90.00
#
_symmetry.space_group_name_H-M   'P 1'
#
loop_
_entity.id
_entity.type
_entity.pdbx_description
1 polymer ?
#
loop_
_entity_poly.entity_id
_entity_poly.type
_entity_poly.pdbx_seq_one_letter_code
_entity_poly.pdbx_strand_id
1 'polypeptide(L)'
;MMMKVQCLGLYEKGNHTQEHLLQISEAKELGNFNRTLMKFFTNIITDYAVLKCRNNIIEKSTKVRQKLALSSSNETIIYLHSGFGVDQAGGTELDMTNLELSEGPVSVRFIHPNTGEISTGRAIVAGGSVKLVLPAFYENLAVYLKGKQSAQHGDTPL
;
A
#
# COMPACT_ATOMS: atom_id res chain seq x y z
N MET A 1 14.94 0.16 10.08
CA MET A 1 13.80 -0.53 9.42
C MET A 1 12.42 -0.15 9.99
N MET A 2 12.34 0.44 11.19
CA MET A 2 11.06 0.68 11.88
C MET A 2 10.30 1.92 11.34
N MET A 3 11.00 2.97 10.92
CA MET A 3 10.39 4.30 10.67
C MET A 3 9.41 4.37 9.48
N LYS A 4 9.64 3.66 8.36
CA LYS A 4 8.69 3.70 7.22
C LYS A 4 7.49 2.76 7.44
N VAL A 5 7.71 1.70 8.22
CA VAL A 5 6.62 0.88 8.76
C VAL A 5 5.80 1.68 9.76
N GLN A 6 6.38 2.65 10.49
CA GLN A 6 5.62 3.61 11.31
C GLN A 6 4.92 4.69 10.47
N CYS A 7 5.50 5.13 9.35
CA CYS A 7 4.81 6.02 8.40
C CYS A 7 3.58 5.37 7.74
N LEU A 8 3.61 4.05 7.54
CA LEU A 8 2.46 3.25 7.10
C LEU A 8 1.77 2.53 8.27
N GLY A 9 2.31 2.73 9.47
CA GLY A 9 1.95 2.02 10.67
C GLY A 9 0.86 2.80 11.32
N LEU A 10 -0.35 2.27 11.22
CA LEU A 10 -1.44 2.68 12.07
C LEU A 10 -1.03 2.40 13.51
N TYR A 11 -0.52 3.43 14.16
CA TYR A 11 -0.62 3.50 15.60
C TYR A 11 -2.08 3.72 15.91
N GLU A 12 -2.75 2.68 16.39
CA GLU A 12 -3.95 2.86 17.18
C GLU A 12 -3.53 3.65 18.43
N LYS A 13 -3.74 4.97 18.40
CA LYS A 13 -3.68 5.80 19.61
C LYS A 13 -5.01 5.66 20.35
N GLY A 14 -5.35 4.42 20.72
CA GLY A 14 -6.48 4.09 21.57
C GLY A 14 -6.01 4.11 23.02
N ASN A 15 -6.68 4.89 23.87
CA ASN A 15 -6.41 4.99 25.31
C ASN A 15 -6.83 3.70 26.04
N HIS A 16 -6.19 2.57 25.76
CA HIS A 16 -6.47 1.31 26.44
C HIS A 16 -5.18 0.79 27.08
N THR A 17 -5.19 0.74 28.41
CA THR A 17 -4.14 0.15 29.24
C THR A 17 -3.83 -1.27 28.76
N GLN A 18 -2.53 -1.55 28.59
CA GLN A 18 -1.96 -2.74 27.92
C GLN A 18 -2.51 -4.10 28.38
N GLU A 19 -3.14 -4.19 29.55
CA GLU A 19 -3.65 -5.44 30.12
C GLU A 19 -4.97 -5.92 29.51
N HIS A 20 -5.82 -5.03 28.98
CA HIS A 20 -7.08 -5.44 28.32
C HIS A 20 -6.87 -5.91 26.88
N LEU A 21 -5.80 -5.46 26.22
CA LEU A 21 -5.47 -5.78 24.83
C LEU A 21 -5.00 -7.24 24.61
N LEU A 22 -4.83 -8.05 25.65
CA LEU A 22 -4.38 -9.44 25.51
C LEU A 22 -5.52 -10.47 25.58
N GLN A 23 -6.76 -10.03 25.86
CA GLN A 23 -7.89 -10.94 26.07
C GLN A 23 -9.03 -10.84 25.03
N ILE A 24 -8.89 -10.03 23.98
CA ILE A 24 -9.99 -9.70 23.07
C ILE A 24 -9.70 -10.27 21.68
N SER A 25 -10.72 -10.81 20.99
CA SER A 25 -10.64 -11.24 19.58
C SER A 25 -10.01 -10.17 18.67
N GLU A 26 -10.29 -8.90 19.00
CA GLU A 26 -9.75 -7.69 18.39
C GLU A 26 -8.22 -7.64 18.41
N ALA A 27 -7.57 -8.13 19.47
CA ALA A 27 -6.11 -8.15 19.55
C ALA A 27 -5.48 -9.23 18.65
N LYS A 28 -6.18 -10.35 18.48
CA LYS A 28 -5.78 -11.40 17.54
C LYS A 28 -5.98 -10.93 16.10
N GLU A 29 -7.07 -10.21 15.83
CA GLU A 29 -7.33 -9.55 14.55
C GLU A 29 -6.26 -8.49 14.24
N LEU A 30 -5.91 -7.64 15.21
CA LEU A 30 -4.84 -6.66 15.09
C LEU A 30 -3.46 -7.32 14.88
N GLY A 31 -3.19 -8.43 15.59
CA GLY A 31 -1.98 -9.22 15.40
C GLY A 31 -1.90 -9.84 14.00
N ASN A 32 -3.01 -10.37 13.49
CA ASN A 32 -3.11 -10.90 12.13
C ASN A 32 -2.95 -9.80 11.07
N PHE A 33 -3.61 -8.66 11.27
CA PHE A 33 -3.49 -7.47 10.44
C PHE A 33 -2.03 -7.01 10.34
N ASN A 34 -1.37 -6.82 11.49
CA ASN A 34 0.04 -6.42 11.55
C ASN A 34 0.95 -7.46 10.92
N ARG A 35 0.69 -8.76 11.13
CA ARG A 35 1.45 -9.83 10.50
C ARG A 35 1.31 -9.82 8.97
N THR A 36 0.10 -9.62 8.45
CA THR A 36 -0.17 -9.55 7.01
C THR A 36 0.55 -8.36 6.38
N LEU A 37 0.43 -7.17 6.98
CA LEU A 37 1.18 -6.01 6.53
C LEU A 37 2.69 -6.26 6.61
N MET A 38 3.21 -6.76 7.73
CA MET A 38 4.65 -7.01 7.87
C MET A 38 5.17 -8.04 6.87
N LYS A 39 4.43 -9.12 6.60
CA LYS A 39 4.77 -10.08 5.53
C LYS A 39 4.80 -9.39 4.17
N PHE A 40 3.85 -8.51 3.89
CA PHE A 40 3.85 -7.72 2.68
C PHE A 40 5.09 -6.81 2.60
N PHE A 41 5.39 -6.04 3.65
CA PHE A 41 6.55 -5.16 3.69
C PHE A 41 7.88 -5.90 3.57
N THR A 42 7.97 -7.10 4.14
CA THR A 42 9.22 -7.87 4.20
C THR A 42 9.47 -8.66 2.91
N ASN A 43 8.43 -9.24 2.32
CA ASN A 43 8.60 -10.21 1.23
C ASN A 43 8.31 -9.64 -0.16
N ILE A 44 7.57 -8.53 -0.26
CA ILE A 44 7.09 -8.02 -1.55
C ILE A 44 7.84 -6.76 -1.97
N ILE A 45 8.21 -5.91 -1.02
CA ILE A 45 8.95 -4.67 -1.26
C ILE A 45 10.41 -5.00 -1.46
N THR A 46 10.94 -4.68 -2.64
CA THR A 46 12.37 -4.94 -2.92
C THR A 46 13.24 -3.75 -2.60
N ASP A 47 12.69 -2.54 -2.62
CA ASP A 47 13.44 -1.28 -2.62
C ASP A 47 13.10 -0.45 -1.38
N TYR A 48 12.89 -1.14 -0.25
CA TYR A 48 12.46 -0.53 1.01
C TYR A 48 13.38 0.61 1.44
N ALA A 49 14.70 0.51 1.20
CA ALA A 49 15.69 1.51 1.58
C ALA A 49 15.45 2.87 0.90
N VAL A 50 14.95 2.89 -0.34
CA VAL A 50 14.78 4.11 -1.15
C VAL A 50 13.36 4.65 -1.16
N LEU A 51 12.37 3.88 -0.68
CA LEU A 51 10.99 4.35 -0.53
C LEU A 51 10.90 5.62 0.32
N LYS A 52 10.23 6.65 -0.18
CA LYS A 52 10.01 7.90 0.55
C LYS A 52 8.53 8.11 0.81
N CYS A 53 8.19 8.68 1.97
CA CYS A 53 6.84 9.14 2.23
C CYS A 53 6.51 10.27 1.27
N ARG A 54 5.38 10.15 0.57
CA ARG A 54 4.93 11.14 -0.39
C ARG A 54 3.58 11.68 0.03
N ASN A 55 3.56 12.98 0.26
CA ASN A 55 2.32 13.73 0.38
C ASN A 55 1.91 14.15 -1.03
N ASN A 56 0.60 14.18 -1.33
CA ASN A 56 0.02 14.68 -2.59
C ASN A 56 0.21 13.81 -3.84
N ILE A 57 0.46 12.50 -3.71
CA ILE A 57 0.43 11.60 -4.89
C ILE A 57 -0.96 11.03 -5.17
N ILE A 58 -1.94 11.22 -4.28
CA ILE A 58 -3.31 10.76 -4.47
C ILE A 58 -4.17 11.98 -4.74
N GLU A 59 -4.55 12.19 -5.99
CA GLU A 59 -5.39 13.30 -6.42
C GLU A 59 -6.87 12.99 -6.15
N LYS A 60 -7.30 11.78 -6.51
CA LYS A 60 -8.69 11.31 -6.33
C LYS A 60 -8.69 9.92 -5.71
N SER A 61 -9.61 9.68 -4.78
CA SER A 61 -9.87 8.33 -4.26
C SER A 61 -11.31 8.23 -3.78
N THR A 62 -11.76 7.02 -3.44
CA THR A 62 -12.97 6.84 -2.62
C THR A 62 -12.86 7.60 -1.28
N LYS A 63 -14.01 7.82 -0.63
CA LYS A 63 -14.11 8.53 0.65
C LYS A 63 -13.47 7.69 1.77
N VAL A 64 -12.20 7.95 2.01
CA VAL A 64 -11.41 7.31 3.08
C VAL A 64 -10.96 8.36 4.09
N ARG A 65 -10.78 7.94 5.34
CA ARG A 65 -10.34 8.81 6.44
C ARG A 65 -8.84 9.08 6.39
N GLN A 66 -8.06 8.09 5.98
CA GLN A 66 -6.60 8.22 5.90
C GLN A 66 -6.09 7.66 4.59
N LYS A 67 -5.06 8.32 4.06
CA LYS A 67 -4.35 7.96 2.84
C LYS A 67 -2.87 8.14 3.08
N LEU A 68 -2.09 7.10 2.85
CA LEU A 68 -0.65 7.12 3.02
C LEU A 68 0.01 6.56 1.78
N ALA A 69 1.21 7.04 1.49
CA ALA A 69 1.88 6.76 0.25
C ALA A 69 3.39 6.67 0.47
N LEU A 70 3.98 5.56 0.05
CA LEU A 70 5.42 5.41 -0.15
C LEU A 70 5.69 5.24 -1.64
N SER A 71 6.68 5.94 -2.17
CA SER A 71 7.06 5.81 -3.58
C SER A 71 8.57 5.88 -3.76
N SER A 72 9.05 5.18 -4.78
CA SER A 72 10.38 5.25 -5.37
C SER A 72 10.25 5.16 -6.89
N SER A 73 11.39 5.19 -7.59
CA SER A 73 11.42 5.02 -9.04
C SER A 73 10.92 3.67 -9.55
N ASN A 74 10.86 2.66 -8.67
CA ASN A 74 10.63 1.26 -9.03
C ASN A 74 9.31 0.72 -8.48
N GLU A 75 8.86 1.23 -7.33
CA GLU A 75 7.64 0.76 -6.70
C GLU A 75 6.91 1.88 -5.94
N THR A 76 5.58 1.77 -5.91
CA THR A 76 4.71 2.66 -5.13
C THR A 76 3.76 1.82 -4.29
N ILE A 77 3.57 2.22 -3.04
CA ILE A 77 2.66 1.59 -2.09
C ILE A 77 1.71 2.66 -1.58
N ILE A 78 0.42 2.40 -1.71
CA ILE A 78 -0.64 3.22 -1.14
C ILE A 78 -1.31 2.42 -0.03
N TYR A 79 -1.64 3.08 1.06
CA TYR A 79 -2.50 2.54 2.09
C TYR A 79 -3.72 3.43 2.28
N LEU A 80 -4.90 2.81 2.25
CA LEU A 80 -6.19 3.46 2.39
C LEU A 80 -6.91 2.89 3.62
N HIS A 81 -7.45 3.79 4.46
CA HIS A 81 -8.26 3.41 5.62
C HIS A 81 -9.58 4.20 5.64
N SER A 82 -10.71 3.51 5.52
CA SER A 82 -12.06 4.09 5.49
C SER A 82 -12.64 4.37 6.89
N GLY A 83 -12.05 3.82 7.95
CA GLY A 83 -12.59 3.84 9.30
C GLY A 83 -13.09 2.46 9.74
N PHE A 84 -13.16 2.24 11.05
CA PHE A 84 -13.65 0.98 11.63
C PHE A 84 -15.11 0.71 11.27
N GLY A 85 -15.42 -0.53 10.90
CA GLY A 85 -16.78 -0.93 10.53
C GLY A 85 -17.25 -0.44 9.16
N VAL A 86 -16.35 0.09 8.32
CA VAL A 86 -16.74 0.76 7.07
C VAL A 86 -16.38 -0.07 5.84
N ASP A 87 -17.41 -0.54 5.15
CA ASP A 87 -17.31 -1.09 3.80
C ASP A 87 -17.15 0.00 2.74
N GLN A 88 -16.29 -0.27 1.76
CA GLN A 88 -16.12 0.53 0.56
C GLN A 88 -16.54 -0.30 -0.65
N ALA A 89 -17.46 0.26 -1.43
CA ALA A 89 -17.89 -0.36 -2.68
C ALA A 89 -16.72 -0.43 -3.68
N GLY A 90 -16.67 -1.52 -4.44
CA GLY A 90 -15.73 -1.65 -5.55
C GLY A 90 -16.13 -0.80 -6.75
N GLY A 91 -15.21 -0.66 -7.70
CA GLY A 91 -15.45 0.11 -8.92
C GLY A 91 -15.11 1.60 -8.80
N THR A 92 -14.68 2.06 -7.62
CA THR A 92 -14.26 3.45 -7.42
C THR A 92 -12.86 3.69 -7.96
N GLU A 93 -12.61 4.88 -8.51
CA GLU A 93 -11.31 5.27 -9.03
C GLU A 93 -10.34 5.74 -7.93
N LEU A 94 -9.08 5.35 -8.08
CA LEU A 94 -7.92 5.90 -7.40
C LEU A 94 -7.02 6.54 -8.47
N ASP A 95 -6.95 7.87 -8.47
CA ASP A 95 -6.06 8.63 -9.35
C ASP A 95 -4.82 9.04 -8.58
N MET A 96 -3.68 8.60 -9.09
CA MET A 96 -2.37 8.93 -8.57
C MET A 96 -1.59 9.79 -9.55
N THR A 97 -0.90 10.80 -9.03
CA THR A 97 -0.08 11.74 -9.81
C THR A 97 1.26 11.95 -9.13
N ASN A 98 2.21 12.59 -9.83
CA ASN A 98 3.56 12.83 -9.33
C ASN A 98 4.29 11.56 -8.88
N LEU A 99 4.00 10.43 -9.54
CA LEU A 99 4.67 9.16 -9.31
C LEU A 99 6.10 9.23 -9.83
N GLU A 100 7.04 8.69 -9.06
CA GLU A 100 8.43 8.54 -9.51
C GLU A 100 8.63 7.28 -10.37
N LEU A 101 7.59 6.45 -10.49
CA LEU A 101 7.61 5.24 -11.31
C LEU A 101 7.98 5.57 -12.75
N SER A 102 8.82 4.71 -13.33
CA SER A 102 9.10 4.76 -14.77
C SER A 102 7.82 4.59 -15.58
N GLU A 103 7.74 5.34 -16.68
CA GLU A 103 6.64 5.30 -17.64
C GLU A 103 6.40 3.88 -18.18
N GLY A 104 5.14 3.57 -18.49
CA GLY A 104 4.75 2.31 -19.13
C GLY A 104 4.02 1.33 -18.21
N PRO A 105 3.97 0.03 -18.59
CA PRO A 105 3.13 -0.94 -17.91
C PRO A 105 3.69 -1.31 -16.52
N VAL A 106 2.81 -1.29 -15.52
CA VAL A 106 3.12 -1.67 -14.14
C VAL A 106 2.21 -2.79 -13.68
N SER A 107 2.74 -3.68 -12.84
CA SER A 107 1.92 -4.68 -12.15
C SER A 107 1.29 -4.06 -10.91
N VAL A 108 0.03 -4.41 -10.64
CA VAL A 108 -0.73 -3.90 -9.49
C VAL A 108 -1.12 -5.08 -8.61
N ARG A 109 -1.01 -4.91 -7.29
CA ARG A 109 -1.56 -5.84 -6.30
C ARG A 109 -2.43 -5.06 -5.31
N PHE A 110 -3.63 -5.56 -5.06
CA PHE A 110 -4.49 -5.08 -4.00
C PHE A 110 -4.44 -6.10 -2.87
N ILE A 111 -4.05 -5.66 -1.69
CA ILE A 111 -3.90 -6.50 -0.50
C ILE A 111 -4.95 -6.06 0.50
N HIS A 112 -5.78 -7.01 0.93
CA HIS A 112 -6.79 -6.84 1.96
C HIS A 112 -6.17 -7.26 3.30
N PRO A 113 -5.70 -6.34 4.15
CA PRO A 113 -4.90 -6.70 5.31
C PRO A 113 -5.70 -7.52 6.35
N ASN A 114 -7.02 -7.30 6.40
CA ASN A 114 -7.94 -7.95 7.32
C ASN A 114 -8.12 -9.45 6.99
N THR A 115 -8.14 -9.81 5.70
CA THR A 115 -8.34 -11.20 5.25
C THR A 115 -7.05 -11.88 4.80
N GLY A 116 -6.02 -11.11 4.47
CA GLY A 116 -4.81 -11.59 3.80
C GLY A 116 -5.01 -11.88 2.30
N GLU A 117 -6.20 -11.61 1.76
CA GLU A 117 -6.48 -11.79 0.34
C GLU A 117 -5.66 -10.82 -0.52
N ILE A 118 -5.16 -11.33 -1.65
CA ILE A 118 -4.42 -10.55 -2.62
C ILE A 118 -5.07 -10.74 -3.98
N SER A 119 -5.50 -9.65 -4.60
CA SER A 119 -5.90 -9.62 -6.01
C SER A 119 -4.88 -8.86 -6.85
N THR A 120 -4.78 -9.20 -8.13
CA THR A 120 -3.75 -8.65 -9.02
C THR A 120 -4.38 -7.97 -10.22
N GLY A 121 -3.73 -6.90 -10.69
CA GLY A 121 -4.12 -6.16 -11.88
C GLY A 121 -2.92 -5.65 -12.66
N ARG A 122 -3.19 -4.85 -13.68
CA ARG A 122 -2.19 -4.13 -14.48
C ARG A 122 -2.66 -2.71 -14.70
N ALA A 123 -1.71 -1.79 -14.79
CA ALA A 123 -1.97 -0.40 -15.13
C ALA A 123 -0.84 0.15 -16.01
N ILE A 124 -1.01 1.38 -16.49
CA ILE A 124 0.01 2.09 -17.26
C ILE A 124 0.30 3.39 -16.51
N VAL A 125 1.57 3.64 -16.22
CA VAL A 125 2.07 4.95 -15.82
C VAL A 125 2.21 5.79 -17.08
N ALA A 126 1.54 6.93 -17.11
CA ALA A 126 1.56 7.90 -18.20
C ALA A 126 1.73 9.32 -17.62
N GLY A 127 2.85 9.98 -17.92
CA GLY A 127 3.15 11.33 -17.42
C GLY A 127 3.22 11.39 -15.89
N GLY A 128 3.88 10.42 -15.27
CA GLY A 128 3.97 10.29 -13.80
C GLY A 128 2.63 10.05 -13.11
N SER A 129 1.61 9.59 -13.85
CA SER A 129 0.26 9.40 -13.34
C SER A 129 -0.29 8.01 -13.63
N VAL A 130 -1.11 7.48 -12.73
CA VAL A 130 -1.79 6.18 -12.87
C VAL A 130 -3.21 6.31 -12.36
N LYS A 131 -4.16 5.72 -13.09
CA LYS A 131 -5.54 5.54 -12.63
C LYS A 131 -5.83 4.06 -12.40
N LEU A 132 -6.43 3.74 -11.26
CA LEU A 132 -6.82 2.39 -10.88
C LEU A 132 -8.30 2.33 -10.53
N VAL A 133 -8.93 1.21 -10.86
CA VAL A 133 -10.24 0.86 -10.32
C VAL A 133 -10.00 0.00 -9.08
N LEU A 134 -10.47 0.46 -7.92
CA LEU A 134 -10.32 -0.24 -6.66
C LEU A 134 -11.33 -1.40 -6.54
N PRO A 135 -10.92 -2.55 -5.99
CA PRO A 135 -11.86 -3.57 -5.55
C PRO A 135 -12.66 -3.08 -4.34
N ALA A 136 -13.75 -3.77 -4.00
CA ALA A 136 -14.45 -3.55 -2.74
C ALA A 136 -13.53 -3.93 -1.57
N PHE A 137 -13.58 -3.20 -0.46
CA PHE A 137 -12.77 -3.53 0.73
C PHE A 137 -13.45 -3.10 2.02
N TYR A 138 -13.21 -3.86 3.08
CA TYR A 138 -13.66 -3.55 4.44
C TYR A 138 -12.51 -2.90 5.21
N GLU A 139 -12.71 -1.66 5.66
CA GLU A 139 -11.80 -0.80 6.45
C GLU A 139 -10.48 -0.43 5.78
N ASN A 140 -9.72 -1.42 5.30
CA ASN A 140 -8.30 -1.29 4.97
C ASN A 140 -8.01 -1.87 3.58
N LEU A 141 -7.24 -1.13 2.80
CA LEU A 141 -6.70 -1.61 1.52
C LEU A 141 -5.27 -1.10 1.33
N ALA A 142 -4.35 -2.02 1.04
CA ALA A 142 -3.04 -1.66 0.54
C ALA A 142 -2.97 -1.90 -0.97
N VAL A 143 -2.45 -0.92 -1.71
CA VAL A 143 -2.26 -1.01 -3.16
C VAL A 143 -0.77 -0.95 -3.44
N TYR A 144 -0.27 -1.88 -4.23
CA TYR A 144 1.13 -1.99 -4.59
C TYR A 144 1.30 -1.92 -6.10
N LEU A 145 2.16 -1.04 -6.56
CA LEU A 145 2.53 -0.87 -7.95
C LEU A 145 4.02 -1.19 -8.12
N LYS A 146 4.34 -2.05 -9.08
CA LYS A 146 5.73 -2.38 -9.47
C LYS A 146 5.97 -2.02 -10.92
N GLY A 147 6.96 -1.16 -11.17
CA GLY A 147 7.51 -0.94 -12.50
C GLY A 147 8.23 -2.17 -13.05
N LYS A 148 8.40 -2.24 -14.37
CA LYS A 148 9.36 -3.19 -14.94
C LYS A 148 10.76 -2.75 -14.50
N GLN A 149 11.53 -3.64 -13.89
CA GLN A 149 12.96 -3.41 -13.75
C GLN A 149 13.54 -3.29 -15.15
N SER A 150 14.10 -2.13 -15.48
CA SER A 150 14.98 -2.00 -16.62
C SER A 150 16.10 -3.01 -16.41
N ALA A 151 16.18 -4.02 -17.28
CA ALA A 151 17.36 -4.88 -17.32
C ALA A 151 18.55 -3.94 -17.53
N GLN A 152 19.43 -3.82 -16.54
CA GLN A 152 20.69 -3.12 -16.73
C GLN A 152 21.46 -3.91 -17.78
N HIS A 153 21.49 -3.37 -19.01
CA HIS A 153 22.41 -3.77 -20.06
C HIS A 153 23.79 -3.29 -19.63
N GLY A 154 24.65 -4.23 -19.26
CA GLY A 154 25.95 -3.90 -18.69
C GLY A 154 26.89 -5.09 -18.61
N ASP A 155 26.99 -5.88 -19.67
CA ASP A 155 28.19 -6.66 -19.96
C ASP A 155 28.59 -6.35 -21.41
N THR A 156 29.46 -5.36 -21.56
CA THR A 156 30.29 -5.22 -22.76
C THR A 156 31.53 -6.07 -22.52
N PRO A 157 31.75 -7.18 -23.23
CA PRO A 157 33.05 -7.83 -23.23
C PRO A 157 34.02 -6.93 -24.01
N LEU A 158 35.08 -6.49 -23.36
CA LEU A 158 36.33 -6.13 -24.03
C LEU A 158 37.17 -7.38 -24.22
#